data_AF-A0A803P7I5-F1
#
_entry.id   AF-A0A803P7I5-F1
#
_cell.length_a   1.000
_cell.length_b   1.000
_cell.length_c   1.000
_cell.angle_alpha   90.00
_cell.angle_beta   90.00
_cell.angle_gamma   90.00
#
_symmetry.space_group_name_H-M   'P 1'
#
loop_
_entity.id
_entity.type
_entity.pdbx_description
1 polymer ?
#
loop_
_entity_poly.entity_id
_entity_poly.type
_entity_poly.pdbx_seq_one_letter_code
_entity_poly.pdbx_strand_id
1 'polypeptide(L)'
;MGSFEACKAQGEGKEKLIESVQESLGFLEKEIEGKKYFGGESIGYLDLALGWIPLCLDVWEEVGEMKLFQEEKFPCLHQWSKTFLMENLVVAKLSPSRETLVELYSTYIAYLRSLEANK
;
A
#
# COMPACT_ATOMS: atom_id res chain seq x y z
N MET A 1 -0.34 -6.92 -8.21
CA MET A 1 0.18 -6.71 -6.84
C MET A 1 -0.85 -7.26 -5.86
N GLY A 2 -0.45 -8.05 -4.86
CA GLY A 2 -1.40 -8.72 -3.95
C GLY A 2 -2.39 -7.76 -3.27
N SER A 3 -1.93 -6.59 -2.83
CA SER A 3 -2.79 -5.57 -2.18
C SER A 3 -3.87 -5.02 -3.13
N PHE A 4 -3.55 -4.85 -4.42
CA PHE A 4 -4.53 -4.39 -5.40
C PHE A 4 -5.58 -5.47 -5.70
N GLU A 5 -5.16 -6.75 -5.77
CA GLU A 5 -6.12 -7.86 -5.91
C GLU A 5 -7.03 -7.97 -4.68
N ALA A 6 -6.48 -7.80 -3.48
CA ALA A 6 -7.26 -7.76 -2.23
C ALA A 6 -8.29 -6.62 -2.23
N CYS A 7 -7.91 -5.43 -2.73
CA CYS A 7 -8.80 -4.27 -2.87
C CYS A 7 -9.98 -4.56 -3.81
N LYS A 8 -9.71 -5.20 -4.95
CA LYS A 8 -10.73 -5.54 -5.95
C LYS A 8 -11.67 -6.65 -5.47
N ALA A 9 -11.13 -7.67 -4.80
CA ALA A 9 -11.83 -8.90 -4.43
C ALA A 9 -13.08 -8.67 -3.56
N GLN A 10 -14.02 -9.62 -3.66
CA GLN A 10 -15.25 -9.67 -2.86
C GLN A 10 -15.44 -11.08 -2.28
N GLY A 11 -16.16 -11.19 -1.16
CA GLY A 11 -16.48 -12.47 -0.52
C GLY A 11 -15.26 -13.22 0.04
N GLU A 12 -15.39 -14.54 0.17
CA GLU A 12 -14.43 -15.42 0.88
C GLU A 12 -12.99 -15.38 0.31
N GLY A 13 -12.82 -15.04 -0.97
CA GLY A 13 -11.49 -14.93 -1.59
C GLY A 13 -10.66 -13.75 -1.06
N LYS A 14 -11.32 -12.73 -0.50
CA LYS A 14 -10.67 -11.50 -0.04
C LYS A 14 -9.85 -11.70 1.24
N GLU A 15 -10.36 -12.46 2.20
CA GLU A 15 -9.68 -12.67 3.49
C GLU A 15 -8.31 -13.35 3.31
N LYS A 16 -8.24 -14.37 2.46
CA LYS A 16 -6.97 -15.06 2.13
C LYS A 16 -5.95 -14.13 1.47
N LEU A 17 -6.42 -13.21 0.62
CA LEU A 17 -5.55 -12.21 0.00
C LEU A 17 -5.04 -11.20 1.04
N ILE A 18 -5.90 -10.76 1.96
CA ILE A 18 -5.52 -9.88 3.08
C ILE A 18 -4.43 -10.54 3.94
N GLU A 19 -4.62 -11.80 4.32
CA GLU A 19 -3.63 -12.55 5.12
C GLU A 19 -2.30 -12.68 4.39
N SER A 20 -2.32 -13.06 3.11
CA SER A 20 -1.10 -13.18 2.28
C SER A 20 -0.36 -11.84 2.12
N VAL A 21 -1.10 -10.74 2.00
CA VAL A 21 -0.51 -9.39 1.93
C VAL A 21 0.08 -9.00 3.29
N GLN A 22 -0.61 -9.27 4.39
CA GLN A 22 -0.09 -9.00 5.74
C GLN A 22 1.17 -9.83 6.05
N GLU A 23 1.25 -11.08 5.57
CA GLU A 23 2.47 -11.88 5.66
C GLU A 23 3.63 -11.24 4.89
N SER A 24 3.37 -10.76 3.66
CA SER A 24 4.36 -10.04 2.85
C SER A 24 4.85 -8.76 3.54
N LEU A 25 3.93 -7.98 4.15
CA LEU A 25 4.28 -6.82 4.97
C LEU A 25 5.12 -7.22 6.19
N GLY A 26 4.85 -8.38 6.80
CA GLY A 26 5.64 -8.91 7.91
C GLY A 26 7.09 -9.26 7.54
N PHE A 27 7.33 -9.72 6.31
CA PHE A 27 8.70 -9.88 5.81
C PHE A 27 9.39 -8.52 5.62
N LEU A 28 8.69 -7.55 5.02
CA LEU A 28 9.24 -6.21 4.81
C LEU A 28 9.55 -5.49 6.14
N GLU A 29 8.72 -5.67 7.16
CA GLU A 29 8.92 -5.12 8.50
C GLU A 29 10.24 -5.62 9.11
N LYS A 30 10.50 -6.93 9.05
CA LYS A 30 11.76 -7.53 9.51
C LYS A 30 12.95 -7.03 8.70
N GLU A 31 12.78 -6.89 7.39
CA GLU A 31 13.86 -6.42 6.51
C GLU A 31 14.25 -4.96 6.77
N ILE A 32 13.30 -4.11 7.20
CA ILE A 32 13.58 -2.70 7.50
C ILE A 32 13.96 -2.44 8.96
N GLU A 33 13.78 -3.41 9.86
CA GLU A 33 14.08 -3.27 11.28
C GLU A 33 15.51 -2.73 11.50
N GLY A 34 15.62 -1.66 12.28
CA GLY A 34 16.89 -1.00 12.57
C GLY A 34 17.48 -0.13 11.44
N LYS A 35 16.74 0.08 10.34
CA LYS A 35 17.19 0.92 9.21
C LYS A 35 16.29 2.14 9.03
N LYS A 36 16.88 3.24 8.56
CA LYS A 36 16.13 4.45 8.17
C LYS A 36 15.38 4.24 6.84
N TYR A 37 16.08 3.64 5.89
CA TYR A 37 15.61 3.25 4.57
C TYR A 37 15.90 1.77 4.35
N PHE A 38 15.23 1.11 3.41
CA PHE A 38 15.64 -0.25 3.03
C PHE A 38 17.09 -0.30 2.52
N GLY A 39 17.57 0.78 1.91
CA GLY A 39 18.98 0.99 1.56
C GLY A 39 19.94 1.27 2.74
N GLY A 40 19.46 1.30 3.99
CA GLY A 40 20.23 1.64 5.18
C GLY A 40 20.11 3.12 5.52
N GLU A 41 21.19 3.87 5.36
CA GLU A 41 21.26 5.32 5.67
C GLU A 41 20.71 6.21 4.55
N SER A 42 20.59 5.68 3.33
CA SER A 42 20.10 6.39 2.16
C SER A 42 19.08 5.55 1.37
N ILE A 43 18.30 6.23 0.52
CA ILE A 43 17.32 5.60 -0.37
C ILE A 43 18.04 4.57 -1.26
N GLY A 44 17.58 3.33 -1.19
CA GLY A 44 18.02 2.22 -2.02
C GLY A 44 16.95 1.78 -3.03
N TYR A 45 17.21 0.65 -3.69
CA TYR A 45 16.30 0.09 -4.70
C TYR A 45 14.91 -0.23 -4.14
N LEU A 46 14.85 -0.88 -2.98
CA LEU A 46 13.58 -1.28 -2.36
C LEU A 46 12.73 -0.07 -1.94
N ASP A 47 13.35 1.02 -1.49
CA ASP A 47 12.64 2.26 -1.16
C ASP A 47 11.89 2.83 -2.37
N LEU A 48 12.52 2.78 -3.55
CA LEU A 48 11.89 3.21 -4.80
C LEU A 48 10.84 2.22 -5.29
N ALA A 49 11.11 0.91 -5.20
CA ALA A 49 10.18 -0.14 -5.63
C ALA A 49 8.92 -0.21 -4.75
N LEU A 50 9.06 0.13 -3.46
CA LEU A 50 7.99 0.11 -2.47
C LEU A 50 7.40 1.48 -2.18
N GLY A 51 7.91 2.56 -2.81
CA GLY A 51 7.46 3.94 -2.58
C GLY A 51 5.98 4.21 -2.87
N TRP A 52 5.30 3.28 -3.55
CA TRP A 52 3.84 3.33 -3.72
C TRP A 52 3.06 3.01 -2.43
N ILE A 53 3.66 2.28 -1.48
CA ILE A 53 3.01 1.91 -0.20
C ILE A 53 2.48 3.14 0.53
N PRO A 54 3.32 4.13 0.88
CA PRO A 54 2.86 5.32 1.58
C PRO A 54 1.95 6.24 0.74
N LEU A 55 1.81 6.00 -0.57
CA LEU A 55 1.01 6.83 -1.47
C LEU A 55 -0.39 6.27 -1.77
N CYS A 56 -0.50 4.95 -1.85
CA CYS A 56 -1.69 4.30 -2.39
C CYS A 56 -2.29 3.25 -1.45
N LEU A 57 -1.54 2.72 -0.49
CA LEU A 57 -2.00 1.58 0.30
C LEU A 57 -3.19 1.94 1.19
N ASP A 58 -3.17 3.13 1.82
CA ASP A 58 -4.28 3.64 2.64
C ASP A 58 -5.54 3.91 1.80
N VAL A 59 -5.37 4.40 0.57
CA VAL A 59 -6.45 4.60 -0.38
C VAL A 59 -7.07 3.26 -0.77
N TRP A 60 -6.26 2.22 -0.99
CA TRP A 60 -6.77 0.89 -1.30
C TRP A 60 -7.41 0.21 -0.10
N GLU A 61 -6.96 0.47 1.12
CA GLU A 61 -7.65 0.04 2.34
C GLU A 61 -9.06 0.63 2.43
N GLU A 62 -9.22 1.93 2.12
CA GLU A 62 -10.52 2.59 2.08
C GLU A 62 -11.43 2.04 0.97
N VAL A 63 -10.98 2.12 -0.29
CA VAL A 63 -11.76 1.69 -1.47
C VAL A 63 -12.08 0.20 -1.42
N GLY A 64 -11.12 -0.58 -0.93
CA GLY A 64 -11.23 -2.01 -0.78
C GLY A 64 -11.91 -2.43 0.51
N GLU A 65 -12.31 -1.52 1.40
CA GLU A 65 -12.89 -1.83 2.73
C GLU A 65 -12.10 -2.94 3.45
N MET A 66 -10.80 -2.72 3.66
CA MET A 66 -9.88 -3.69 4.25
C MET A 66 -8.86 -3.01 5.16
N LYS A 67 -8.19 -3.81 6.00
CA LYS A 67 -7.09 -3.34 6.87
C LYS A 67 -5.85 -4.20 6.66
N LEU A 68 -4.84 -3.63 6.03
CA LEU A 68 -3.55 -4.21 5.71
C LEU A 68 -2.42 -3.60 6.54
N PHE A 69 -2.38 -2.28 6.70
CA PHE A 69 -1.21 -1.55 7.19
C PHE A 69 -1.45 -0.96 8.58
N GLN A 70 -1.40 -1.81 9.60
CA GLN A 70 -1.65 -1.44 11.00
C GLN A 70 -0.34 -1.03 11.70
N GLU A 71 -0.29 0.16 12.29
CA GLU A 71 0.92 0.71 12.94
C GLU A 71 1.41 -0.18 14.08
N GLU A 72 0.50 -0.83 14.82
CA GLU A 72 0.86 -1.74 15.91
C GLU A 72 1.57 -3.01 15.42
N LYS A 73 1.32 -3.43 14.18
CA LYS A 73 1.93 -4.62 13.57
C LYS A 73 3.17 -4.29 12.75
N PHE A 74 3.20 -3.11 12.15
CA PHE A 74 4.23 -2.69 11.20
C PHE A 74 4.83 -1.32 11.58
N PRO A 75 5.35 -1.14 12.80
CA PRO A 75 5.83 0.15 13.29
C PRO A 75 7.04 0.69 12.50
N CYS A 76 7.98 -0.17 12.09
CA CYS A 76 9.15 0.26 11.32
C CYS A 76 8.77 0.70 9.90
N LEU A 77 7.87 -0.04 9.23
CA LEU A 77 7.34 0.38 7.92
C LEU A 77 6.52 1.68 8.01
N HIS A 78 5.79 1.91 9.11
CA HIS A 78 5.11 3.19 9.35
C HIS A 78 6.10 4.33 9.50
N GLN A 79 7.16 4.12 10.29
CA GLN A 79 8.21 5.11 10.47
C GLN A 79 8.91 5.42 9.14
N TRP A 80 9.28 4.39 8.38
CA TRP A 80 9.85 4.53 7.04
C TRP A 80 8.92 5.30 6.10
N SER A 81 7.63 4.98 6.09
CA SER A 81 6.63 5.66 5.26
C SER A 81 6.61 7.18 5.52
N LYS A 82 6.59 7.56 6.80
CA LYS A 82 6.66 8.97 7.23
C LYS A 82 7.97 9.62 6.78
N THR A 83 9.10 8.98 7.03
CA THR A 83 10.43 9.49 6.64
C THR A 83 10.57 9.62 5.11
N PHE A 84 10.14 8.62 4.35
CA PHE A 84 10.20 8.60 2.88
C PHE A 84 9.41 9.75 2.26
N LEU A 85 8.17 10.00 2.72
CA LEU A 85 7.37 11.12 2.23
C LEU A 85 7.92 12.48 2.66
N MET A 86 8.41 12.62 3.89
CA MET A 86 8.94 13.89 4.40
C MET A 86 10.23 14.31 3.70
N GLU A 87 11.16 13.37 3.49
CA GLU A 87 12.47 13.67 2.91
C GLU A 87 12.45 13.66 1.38
N ASN A 88 11.44 13.03 0.74
CA ASN A 88 11.29 13.00 -0.71
C ASN A 88 10.21 13.98 -1.20
N LEU A 89 10.58 15.26 -1.24
CA LEU A 89 9.69 16.35 -1.64
C LEU A 89 9.13 16.20 -3.07
N VAL A 90 9.82 15.50 -3.97
CA VAL A 90 9.32 15.27 -5.33
C VAL A 90 8.12 14.33 -5.29
N VAL A 91 8.25 13.23 -4.57
CA VAL A 91 7.17 12.27 -4.36
C VAL A 91 5.99 12.95 -3.66
N ALA A 92 6.23 13.68 -2.57
CA ALA A 92 5.17 14.36 -1.83
C ALA A 92 4.46 15.46 -2.65
N LYS A 93 5.19 16.24 -3.47
CA LYS A 93 4.61 17.36 -4.24
C LYS A 93 3.94 16.95 -5.54
N LEU A 94 4.41 15.87 -6.18
CA LEU A 94 3.87 15.41 -7.46
C LEU A 94 2.73 14.40 -7.30
N SER A 95 2.55 13.87 -6.08
CA SER A 95 1.46 12.94 -5.83
C SER A 95 0.11 13.66 -5.90
N PRO A 96 -0.90 13.08 -6.57
CA PRO A 96 -2.27 13.59 -6.53
C PRO A 96 -2.77 13.66 -5.08
N SER A 97 -3.79 14.49 -4.84
CA SER A 97 -4.43 14.51 -3.53
C SER A 97 -5.02 13.14 -3.20
N ARG A 98 -5.12 12.82 -1.91
CA ARG A 98 -5.73 11.58 -1.45
C ARG A 98 -7.15 11.42 -1.99
N GLU A 99 -7.94 12.50 -1.99
CA GLU A 99 -9.31 12.51 -2.50
C GLU A 99 -9.36 12.15 -3.99
N THR A 100 -8.42 12.69 -4.79
CA THR A 100 -8.28 12.37 -6.21
C THR A 100 -7.97 10.89 -6.41
N LEU A 101 -7.10 10.32 -5.58
CA LEU A 101 -6.77 8.90 -5.64
C LEU A 101 -7.95 8.03 -5.24
N VAL A 102 -8.68 8.37 -4.17
CA VAL A 102 -9.89 7.66 -3.73
C VAL A 102 -10.93 7.65 -4.84
N GLU A 103 -11.21 8.79 -5.47
CA GLU A 103 -12.18 8.89 -6.57
C GLU A 103 -11.75 8.02 -7.78
N LEU A 104 -10.48 8.13 -8.17
CA LEU A 104 -9.92 7.35 -9.28
C LEU A 104 -10.04 5.84 -9.02
N TYR A 105 -9.55 5.38 -7.87
CA TYR A 105 -9.56 3.95 -7.55
C TYR A 105 -10.97 3.42 -7.28
N SER A 106 -11.86 4.21 -6.66
CA SER A 106 -13.27 3.82 -6.50
C SER A 106 -13.92 3.57 -7.85
N THR A 107 -13.76 4.51 -8.79
CA THR A 107 -14.30 4.40 -10.15
C THR A 107 -13.71 3.20 -10.88
N TYR A 108 -12.38 3.05 -10.82
CA TYR A 108 -11.68 2.00 -11.53
C TYR A 108 -12.02 0.59 -10.99
N ILE A 109 -12.07 0.42 -9.67
CA ILE A 109 -12.44 -0.85 -9.04
C ILE A 109 -13.90 -1.21 -9.33
N ALA A 110 -14.82 -0.24 -9.30
CA ALA A 110 -16.22 -0.48 -9.69
C ALA A 110 -16.32 -0.95 -11.14
N TYR A 111 -15.58 -0.33 -12.05
CA TYR A 111 -15.48 -0.75 -13.45
C TYR A 111 -14.94 -2.19 -13.58
N LEU A 112 -13.82 -2.52 -12.92
CA LEU A 112 -13.25 -3.86 -12.96
C LEU A 112 -14.21 -4.93 -12.45
N ARG A 113 -14.93 -4.66 -11.36
CA ARG A 113 -15.95 -5.57 -10.81
C ARG A 113 -17.10 -5.80 -11.79
N SER A 114 -17.54 -4.76 -12.50
CA SER A 114 -18.57 -4.88 -13.53
C SER A 114 -18.13 -5.75 -14.72
N LEU A 115 -16.84 -5.72 -15.09
CA LEU A 115 -16.31 -6.57 -16.16
C LEU A 115 -16.29 -8.04 -15.76
N GLU A 116 -16.04 -8.33 -14.48
CA GLU A 116 -16.05 -9.70 -13.95
C GLU A 116 -17.48 -10.25 -13.86
N ALA A 117 -18.47 -9.43 -13.48
CA ALA A 117 -19.88 -9.83 -13.41
C ALA A 117 -20.52 -10.09 -14.80
N ASN A 118 -19.94 -9.56 -15.87
CA ASN A 118 -20.43 -9.70 -17.25
C ASN A 118 -19.73 -10.85 -18.03
N LYS A 119 -18.92 -11.68 -17.35
CA LYS A 119 -18.30 -12.90 -17.91
C LYS A 119 -19.10 -14.13 -17.51
#